data_AF-A0A941QK97-F1
#
_entry.id   AF-A0A941QK97-F1
#
_cell.length_a   1.000
_cell.length_b   1.000
_cell.length_c   1.000
_cell.angle_alpha   90.00
_cell.angle_beta   90.00
_cell.angle_gamma   90.00
#
_symmetry.space_group_name_H-M   'P 1'
#
loop_
_entity.id
_entity.type
_entity.pdbx_description
1 polymer ?
#
loop_
_entity_poly.entity_id
_entity_poly.type
_entity_poly.pdbx_seq_one_letter_code
_entity_poly.pdbx_strand_id
1 'polypeptide(L)'
;MVGRDETFLKTRAWVAGMQARHSPEVDQRLLEDLRCSAEALDETSTLRALILDFRQALQVAGRDAAQRAAAGKALTDGIHHLTLAEVGENARRISGD
;
A
#
# COMPACT_ATOMS: atom_id res chain seq x y z
N MET A 1 13.50 -11.05 -11.38
CA MET A 1 13.22 -11.21 -9.94
C MET A 1 12.32 -10.13 -9.36
N VAL A 2 12.27 -8.92 -9.94
CA VAL A 2 11.51 -7.74 -9.46
C VAL A 2 10.01 -7.98 -9.19
N GLY A 3 9.30 -8.75 -10.01
CA GLY A 3 7.85 -8.92 -9.87
C GLY A 3 7.37 -9.67 -8.62
N ARG A 4 8.21 -10.51 -8.00
CA ARG A 4 7.82 -11.28 -6.80
C ARG A 4 7.88 -10.43 -5.53
N ASP A 5 8.84 -9.51 -5.48
CA ASP A 5 9.07 -8.62 -4.35
C ASP A 5 7.98 -7.54 -4.28
N GLU A 6 7.53 -7.05 -5.44
CA GLU A 6 6.47 -6.03 -5.49
C GLU A 6 5.09 -6.58 -5.12
N THR A 7 4.72 -7.78 -5.56
CA THR A 7 3.48 -8.44 -5.12
C THR A 7 3.48 -8.65 -3.61
N PHE A 8 4.61 -9.09 -3.05
CA PHE A 8 4.75 -9.26 -1.60
C PHE A 8 4.59 -7.93 -0.86
N LEU A 9 5.18 -6.85 -1.38
CA LEU A 9 5.05 -5.51 -0.82
C LEU A 9 3.60 -5.00 -0.87
N LYS A 10 2.87 -5.20 -1.97
CA LYS A 10 1.44 -4.88 -2.08
C LYS A 10 0.61 -5.63 -1.04
N THR A 11 0.87 -6.93 -0.84
CA THR A 11 0.19 -7.72 0.20
C THR A 11 0.46 -7.16 1.59
N ARG A 12 1.71 -6.83 1.92
CA ARG A 12 2.05 -6.24 3.23
C ARG A 12 1.40 -4.87 3.43
N ALA A 13 1.39 -4.02 2.39
CA ALA A 13 0.74 -2.72 2.42
C ALA A 13 -0.78 -2.87 2.65
N TRP A 14 -1.42 -3.82 1.95
CA TRP A 14 -2.83 -4.13 2.16
C TRP A 14 -3.12 -4.59 3.60
N VAL A 15 -2.28 -5.46 4.17
CA VAL A 15 -2.41 -5.89 5.57
C VAL A 15 -2.30 -4.72 6.55
N ALA A 16 -1.33 -3.81 6.35
CA ALA A 16 -1.18 -2.63 7.18
C ALA A 16 -2.42 -1.71 7.09
N GLY A 17 -2.97 -1.54 5.89
CA GLY A 17 -4.22 -0.81 5.68
C GLY A 17 -5.41 -1.45 6.40
N MET A 18 -5.52 -2.79 6.35
CA MET A 18 -6.55 -3.53 7.08
C MET A 18 -6.40 -3.43 8.61
N GLN A 19 -5.17 -3.46 9.13
CA GLN A 19 -4.92 -3.20 10.55
C GLN A 19 -5.36 -1.79 10.94
N ALA A 20 -4.98 -0.77 10.16
CA ALA A 20 -5.38 0.62 10.44
C ALA A 20 -6.90 0.84 10.45
N ARG A 21 -7.65 0.04 9.68
CA ARG A 21 -9.12 0.07 9.65
C ARG A 21 -9.79 -0.60 10.82
N HIS A 22 -9.22 -1.69 11.32
CA HIS A 22 -9.93 -2.61 12.20
C HIS A 22 -9.27 -2.83 13.55
N SER A 23 -8.04 -2.35 13.73
CA SER A 23 -7.26 -2.51 14.95
C SER A 23 -7.01 -1.17 15.63
N PRO A 24 -7.03 -1.12 16.97
CA PRO A 24 -6.73 0.10 17.72
C PRO A 24 -5.26 0.49 17.62
N GLU A 25 -4.39 -0.35 17.07
CA GLU A 25 -2.98 -0.11 16.85
C GLU A 25 -2.56 -0.78 15.53
N VAL A 26 -1.56 -0.19 14.87
CA VAL A 26 -0.92 -0.77 13.69
C VAL A 26 0.48 -1.21 14.12
N ASP A 27 0.90 -2.39 13.68
CA ASP A 27 2.22 -2.92 14.01
C ASP A 27 3.33 -1.97 13.50
N GLN A 28 4.12 -1.43 14.43
CA GLN A 28 5.20 -0.48 14.14
C GLN A 28 6.33 -1.13 13.33
N ARG A 29 6.61 -2.42 13.55
CA ARG A 29 7.62 -3.16 12.78
C ARG A 29 7.17 -3.32 11.34
N LEU A 30 5.87 -3.60 11.14
CA LEU A 30 5.28 -3.63 9.80
C LEU A 30 5.40 -2.28 9.08
N LEU A 31 5.12 -1.17 9.79
CA LEU A 31 5.22 0.17 9.21
C LEU A 31 6.65 0.55 8.84
N GLU A 32 7.64 0.14 9.63
CA GLU A 32 9.05 0.42 9.37
C GLU A 32 9.58 -0.43 8.21
N ASP A 33 9.24 -1.72 8.17
CA ASP A 33 9.58 -2.59 7.05
C ASP A 33 8.96 -2.08 5.74
N LEU A 34 7.72 -1.58 5.79
CA LEU A 34 7.05 -0.97 4.64
C LEU A 34 7.76 0.29 4.18
N ARG A 35 8.22 1.14 5.10
CA ARG A 35 9.04 2.32 4.75
C ARG A 35 10.29 1.92 4.00
N CYS A 36 11.10 1.05 4.59
CA CYS A 36 12.37 0.62 4.00
C CYS A 36 12.16 -0.01 2.62
N SER A 37 11.12 -0.84 2.48
CA SER A 37 10.81 -1.50 1.21
C SER A 37 10.30 -0.51 0.16
N ALA A 38 9.50 0.50 0.56
CA ALA A 38 9.01 1.54 -0.34
C ALA A 38 10.13 2.48 -0.79
N GLU A 39 11.07 2.83 0.10
CA GLU A 39 12.23 3.67 -0.22
C GLU A 39 13.19 3.01 -1.20
N ALA A 40 13.18 1.67 -1.28
CA ALA A 40 13.94 0.91 -2.28
C ALA A 40 13.26 0.87 -3.66
N LEU A 41 12.00 1.29 -3.79
CA LEU A 41 11.32 1.44 -5.08
C LEU A 41 11.75 2.74 -5.78
N ASP A 42 11.54 2.78 -7.10
CA ASP A 42 11.71 4.00 -7.89
C ASP A 42 10.87 5.16 -7.34
N GLU A 43 11.39 6.40 -7.41
CA GLU A 43 10.71 7.59 -6.90
C GLU A 43 9.36 7.86 -7.60
N THR A 44 9.21 7.42 -8.85
CA THR A 44 7.97 7.54 -9.63
C THR A 44 6.97 6.40 -9.36
N SER A 45 7.33 5.42 -8.52
CA SER A 45 6.46 4.29 -8.20
C SER A 45 5.20 4.73 -7.47
N THR A 46 4.04 4.42 -8.04
CA THR A 46 2.74 4.64 -7.38
C THR A 46 2.63 3.86 -6.06
N LEU A 47 3.20 2.66 -5.98
CA LEU A 47 3.21 1.88 -4.75
C LEU A 47 4.01 2.57 -3.63
N ARG A 48 5.16 3.17 -3.98
CA ARG A 48 5.96 3.98 -3.05
C ARG A 48 5.14 5.15 -2.52
N ALA A 49 4.50 5.92 -3.40
CA ALA A 49 3.67 7.06 -3.02
C ALA A 49 2.55 6.65 -2.05
N LEU A 50 1.80 5.59 -2.39
CA LEU A 50 0.72 5.06 -1.54
C LEU A 50 1.20 4.68 -0.13
N ILE A 51 2.36 4.03 -0.01
CA ILE A 51 2.91 3.62 1.28
C ILE A 51 3.36 4.84 2.10
N LEU A 52 4.03 5.82 1.47
CA LEU A 52 4.50 7.02 2.17
C LEU A 52 3.34 7.91 2.62
N ASP A 53 2.33 8.10 1.76
CA ASP A 53 1.12 8.86 2.09
C ASP A 53 0.34 8.22 3.23
N PHE A 54 0.21 6.89 3.22
CA PHE A 54 -0.41 6.16 4.33
C PHE A 54 0.34 6.38 5.65
N ARG A 55 1.68 6.31 5.63
CA ARG A 55 2.49 6.55 6.84
C ARG A 55 2.32 7.96 7.36
N GLN A 56 2.34 8.96 6.46
CA GLN A 56 2.08 10.35 6.82
C GLN A 56 0.67 10.52 7.41
N ALA A 57 -0.34 9.92 6.78
CA ALA A 57 -1.72 9.97 7.25
C ALA A 57 -1.89 9.33 8.64
N LEU A 58 -1.20 8.22 8.93
CA LEU A 58 -1.20 7.62 10.27
C LEU A 58 -0.55 8.52 11.32
N GLN A 59 0.55 9.20 10.98
CA GLN A 59 1.20 10.15 11.88
C GLN A 59 0.28 11.33 12.21
N VAL A 60 -0.41 11.88 11.19
CA VAL A 60 -1.37 12.98 11.35
C VAL A 60 -2.59 12.53 12.15
N ALA A 61 -3.11 11.34 11.89
CA ALA A 61 -4.29 10.81 12.59
C ALA A 61 -4.03 10.59 14.09
N GLY A 62 -2.79 10.26 14.47
CA GLY A 62 -2.41 10.05 15.87
C GLY A 62 -3.28 8.99 16.55
N ARG A 63 -4.10 9.40 17.53
CA ARG A 63 -5.03 8.51 18.26
C ARG A 63 -6.44 8.46 17.66
N ASP A 64 -6.75 9.28 16.67
CA ASP A 64 -8.09 9.34 16.04
C ASP A 64 -8.37 8.03 15.28
N ALA A 65 -9.34 7.25 15.76
CA ALA A 65 -9.70 5.97 15.17
C ALA A 65 -10.35 6.14 13.78
N ALA A 66 -11.15 7.18 13.57
CA ALA A 66 -11.84 7.42 12.31
C ALA A 66 -10.85 7.82 11.21
N GLN A 67 -9.90 8.70 11.52
CA GLN A 67 -8.87 9.11 10.57
C GLN A 67 -7.91 7.97 10.23
N ARG A 68 -7.54 7.13 11.21
CA ARG A 68 -6.74 5.92 10.93
C ARG A 68 -7.49 4.93 10.04
N ALA A 69 -8.77 4.74 10.28
CA ALA A 69 -9.59 3.89 9.42
C ALA A 69 -9.72 4.46 8.00
N ALA A 70 -9.83 5.78 7.85
CA ALA A 70 -9.82 6.44 6.54
C ALA A 70 -8.47 6.26 5.82
N ALA A 71 -7.35 6.44 6.51
CA ALA A 71 -6.01 6.20 5.98
C ALA A 71 -5.83 4.75 5.53
N GLY A 72 -6.26 3.79 6.37
CA GLY A 72 -6.21 2.38 6.04
C GLY A 72 -7.09 2.02 4.84
N LYS A 73 -8.27 2.61 4.71
CA LYS A 73 -9.15 2.44 3.54
C LYS A 73 -8.50 2.97 2.27
N ALA A 74 -7.94 4.18 2.31
CA ALA A 74 -7.26 4.78 1.17
C ALA A 74 -6.11 3.88 0.67
N LEU A 75 -5.31 3.31 1.58
CA LEU A 75 -4.26 2.37 1.21
C LEU A 75 -4.84 1.08 0.59
N THR A 76 -5.84 0.45 1.23
CA THR A 76 -6.41 -0.80 0.70
C THR A 76 -7.05 -0.62 -0.68
N ASP A 77 -7.74 0.50 -0.89
CA ASP A 77 -8.37 0.83 -2.17
C ASP A 77 -7.31 1.15 -3.24
N GLY A 78 -6.26 1.90 -2.87
CA GLY A 78 -5.14 2.19 -3.76
C GLY A 78 -4.41 0.92 -4.24
N ILE A 79 -4.13 -0.02 -3.34
CA ILE A 79 -3.52 -1.32 -3.69
C ILE A 79 -4.45 -2.14 -4.59
N HIS A 80 -5.76 -2.13 -4.33
CA HIS A 80 -6.73 -2.81 -5.18
C HIS A 80 -6.73 -2.24 -6.60
N HIS A 81 -6.79 -0.92 -6.75
CA HIS A 81 -6.77 -0.27 -8.06
C HIS A 81 -5.45 -0.50 -8.82
N LEU A 82 -4.31 -0.44 -8.13
CA LEU A 82 -3.01 -0.74 -8.71
C LEU A 82 -2.95 -2.17 -9.26
N THR A 83 -3.46 -3.14 -8.48
CA THR A 83 -3.52 -4.54 -8.89
C THR A 83 -4.43 -4.73 -10.11
N LEU A 84 -5.59 -4.08 -10.16
CA LEU A 84 -6.49 -4.14 -11.32
C LEU A 84 -5.88 -3.52 -12.57
N ALA A 85 -5.16 -2.40 -12.44
CA ALA A 85 -4.49 -1.74 -13.55
C ALA A 85 -3.43 -2.65 -14.18
N GLU A 86 -2.64 -3.34 -13.37
CA GLU A 86 -1.64 -4.32 -13.82
C GLU A 86 -2.27 -5.52 -14.53
N VAL A 87 -3.37 -6.05 -14.00
CA VAL A 87 -4.12 -7.13 -14.65
C VAL A 87 -4.66 -6.67 -16.01
N GLY A 88 -5.21 -5.45 -16.08
CA GLY A 88 -5.72 -4.87 -17.33
C GLY A 88 -4.63 -4.58 -18.37
N GLU A 89 -3.44 -4.13 -17.95
CA GLU A 89 -2.28 -3.99 -18.84
C GLU A 89 -1.79 -5.34 -19.35
N ASN A 90 -1.71 -6.34 -18.47
CA ASN A 90 -1.32 -7.69 -18.86
C ASN A 90 -2.32 -8.31 -19.84
N ALA A 91 -3.62 -8.09 -19.64
CA ALA A 91 -4.66 -8.56 -20.55
C ALA A 91 -4.48 -7.97 -21.97
N ARG A 92 -4.28 -6.65 -22.08
CA ARG A 92 -4.02 -5.96 -23.37
C ARG A 92 -2.79 -6.50 -24.08
N ARG A 93 -1.70 -6.71 -23.33
CA ARG A 93 -0.45 -7.27 -23.88
C ARG A 93 -0.62 -8.68 -24.44
N ILE A 94 -1.47 -9.50 -23.82
CA ILE A 94 -1.75 -10.89 -24.26
C ILE A 94 -2.72 -10.88 -25.44
N SER A 95 -3.72 -10.00 -25.45
CA SER A 95 -4.72 -9.94 -26.51
C SER A 95 -4.24 -9.29 -27.80
N GLY A 96 -3.12 -8.54 -27.77
CA GLY A 96 -2.54 -7.92 -28.96
C GLY A 96 -3.33 -6.73 -29.52
N ASP A 97 -4.21 -6.15 -28.70
CA ASP A 97 -4.94 -4.90 -28.96
C ASP A 97 -4.09 -3.67 -28.58
#